data_AF-A0A1I6PFX2-F1
#
_entry.id   AF-A0A1I6PFX2-F1
#
_cell.length_a   1.000
_cell.length_b   1.000
_cell.length_c   1.000
_cell.angle_alpha   90.00
_cell.angle_beta   90.00
_cell.angle_gamma   90.00
#
_symmetry.space_group_name_H-M   'P 1'
#
loop_
_entity.id
_entity.type
_entity.pdbx_description
1 polymer ?
#
loop_
_entity_poly.entity_id
_entity_poly.type
_entity_poly.pdbx_seq_one_letter_code
_entity_poly.pdbx_strand_id
1 'polypeptide(L)' 'MNWQSITRNWGLTAERLAQRFPQLEAESLRRQRPDRGAVAQEIADRHDLTLLEAERELDDWLFAQSAAQQLDRLAG' A
#
# COMPACT_ATOMS: atom_id res chain seq x y z
N MET A 1 -0.96 10.21 4.42
CA MET A 1 -0.48 10.41 3.03
C MET A 1 -1.68 10.32 2.07
N ASN A 2 -1.77 11.08 0.98
CA ASN A 2 -2.86 10.93 -0.02
C ASN A 2 -2.45 9.84 -1.02
N TRP A 3 -3.35 8.89 -1.34
CA TRP A 3 -3.16 7.82 -2.33
C TRP A 3 -2.46 8.32 -3.61
N GLN A 4 -2.88 9.48 -4.12
CA GLN A 4 -2.31 10.11 -5.32
C GLN A 4 -0.80 10.43 -5.25
N SER A 5 -0.24 10.63 -4.06
CA SER A 5 1.19 10.88 -3.89
C SER A 5 2.02 9.60 -3.99
N ILE A 6 1.39 8.45 -3.87
CA ILE A 6 2.02 7.14 -3.70
C ILE A 6 1.95 6.37 -5.01
N THR A 7 0.85 6.55 -5.74
CA THR A 7 0.74 6.13 -7.14
C THR A 7 1.77 6.79 -8.06
N ARG A 8 2.33 7.95 -7.69
CA ARG A 8 3.46 8.58 -8.40
C ARG A 8 4.71 7.72 -8.45
N ASN A 9 4.93 6.88 -7.44
CA ASN A 9 6.01 5.90 -7.39
C ASN A 9 5.41 4.51 -7.21
N TRP A 10 4.49 4.13 -8.09
CA TRP A 10 3.73 2.88 -7.96
C TRP A 10 4.64 1.64 -7.93
N GLY A 11 5.72 1.62 -8.71
CA GLY A 11 6.67 0.50 -8.72
C GLY A 11 7.26 0.22 -7.33
N LEU A 12 7.81 1.25 -6.68
CA LEU A 12 8.35 1.17 -5.32
C LEU A 12 7.26 0.86 -4.28
N THR A 13 6.07 1.41 -4.49
CA THR A 13 4.91 1.22 -3.61
C THR A 13 4.45 -0.23 -3.62
N ALA A 14 4.37 -0.85 -4.79
CA ALA A 14 4.01 -2.25 -4.95
C ALA A 14 5.00 -3.18 -4.24
N GLU A 15 6.31 -2.88 -4.28
CA GLU A 15 7.31 -3.64 -3.54
C GLU A 15 7.13 -3.51 -2.02
N ARG A 16 6.89 -2.30 -1.52
CA ARG A 16 6.64 -2.06 -0.09
C ARG A 16 5.31 -2.67 0.39
N LEU A 17 4.30 -2.70 -0.47
CA LEU A 17 3.04 -3.39 -0.19
C LEU A 17 3.27 -4.90 -0.07
N ALA A 18 3.98 -5.52 -1.02
CA ALA A 18 4.32 -6.94 -0.95
C ALA A 18 5.18 -7.30 0.27
N GLN A 19 6.02 -6.38 0.76
CA GLN A 19 6.75 -6.55 2.02
C GLN A 19 5.83 -6.55 3.25
N ARG A 20 4.78 -5.72 3.26
CA ARG A 20 3.81 -5.64 4.37
C ARG A 20 2.79 -6.78 4.31
N PHE A 21 2.40 -7.18 3.11
CA PHE A 21 1.38 -8.16 2.79
C PHE A 21 2.02 -9.28 1.97
N PRO A 22 2.61 -10.30 2.62
CA PRO A 22 3.46 -11.30 1.95
C PRO A 22 2.72 -12.18 0.94
N GLN A 23 1.38 -12.16 0.92
CA GLN A 23 0.59 -12.86 -0.09
C GLN A 23 0.33 -12.01 -1.33
N LEU A 24 0.58 -10.70 -1.30
CA LEU A 24 0.52 -9.84 -2.48
C LEU A 24 1.76 -10.02 -3.34
N GLU A 25 1.56 -10.13 -4.64
CA GLU A 25 2.67 -10.19 -5.59
C GLU A 25 2.96 -8.80 -6.14
N ALA A 26 4.16 -8.27 -5.87
CA ALA A 26 4.56 -6.95 -6.35
C ALA A 26 4.48 -6.80 -7.87
N GLU A 27 4.74 -7.87 -8.63
CA GLU A 27 4.60 -7.85 -10.10
C GLU A 27 3.13 -7.79 -10.56
N SER A 28 2.23 -8.45 -9.85
CA SER A 28 0.79 -8.38 -10.12
C SER A 28 0.26 -6.97 -9.82
N LEU A 29 0.66 -6.38 -8.69
CA LEU A 29 0.34 -4.99 -8.35
C LEU A 29 0.91 -4.00 -9.37
N ARG A 30 2.16 -4.17 -9.80
CA ARG A 30 2.81 -3.30 -10.80
C ARG A 30 2.10 -3.29 -12.15
N ARG A 31 1.51 -4.42 -12.55
CA ARG A 31 0.74 -4.55 -13.80
C ARG A 31 -0.68 -4.00 -13.68
N GLN A 32 -1.21 -3.88 -12.48
CA GLN A 32 -2.52 -3.32 -12.22
C GLN A 32 -2.48 -1.79 -12.15
N ARG A 33 -3.63 -1.18 -12.49
CA ARG A 33 -3.83 0.26 -12.28
C ARG A 33 -3.80 0.53 -10.77
N PRO A 34 -3.17 1.61 -10.30
CA PRO A 34 -3.10 1.92 -8.88
C PRO A 34 -4.42 2.50 -8.38
N ASP A 35 -5.43 1.63 -8.27
CA ASP A 35 -6.75 1.92 -7.73
C ASP A 35 -6.80 1.45 -6.27
N ARG A 36 -7.23 2.34 -5.36
CA ARG A 36 -7.24 2.05 -3.92
C ARG A 36 -8.21 0.91 -3.60
N GLY A 37 -9.38 0.90 -4.24
CA GLY A 37 -10.40 -0.11 -4.02
C GLY A 37 -9.95 -1.47 -4.51
N ALA A 38 -9.36 -1.54 -5.71
CA ALA A 38 -8.82 -2.78 -6.26
C ALA A 38 -7.71 -3.37 -5.37
N VAL A 39 -6.82 -2.53 -4.83
CA VAL A 39 -5.75 -2.99 -3.94
C VAL A 39 -6.30 -3.46 -2.60
N ALA A 40 -7.25 -2.74 -2.02
CA ALA A 40 -7.91 -3.18 -0.79
C ALA A 40 -8.67 -4.50 -0.99
N GLN A 41 -9.33 -4.68 -2.15
CA GLN A 41 -9.99 -5.92 -2.50
C GLN A 41 -8.98 -7.08 -2.64
N GLU A 42 -7.84 -6.87 -3.32
CA GLU A 42 -6.81 -7.90 -3.43
C GLU A 42 -6.21 -8.28 -2.07
N ILE A 43 -6.03 -7.30 -1.16
CA ILE A 43 -5.62 -7.56 0.22
C ILE A 43 -6.68 -8.40 0.93
N ALA A 44 -7.95 -8.03 0.83
CA ALA A 44 -9.07 -8.76 1.43
C ALA A 44 -9.09 -10.22 0.98
N ASP A 45 -9.06 -10.44 -0.33
CA ASP A 45 -9.14 -11.77 -0.94
C ASP A 45 -7.92 -12.65 -0.59
N ARG A 46 -6.71 -12.07 -0.54
CA ARG A 46 -5.49 -12.84 -0.26
C ARG A 46 -5.22 -13.05 1.24
N HIS A 47 -5.79 -12.23 2.12
CA HIS A 47 -5.52 -12.30 3.56
C HIS A 47 -6.71 -12.78 4.41
N ASP A 48 -7.79 -13.23 3.77
CA ASP A 48 -9.04 -13.63 4.44
C ASP A 48 -9.59 -12.50 5.34
N LEU A 49 -9.47 -11.26 4.86
CA LEU A 49 -9.96 -10.07 5.54
C LEU A 49 -11.26 -9.61 4.91
N THR A 50 -12.11 -8.95 5.69
CA THR A 50 -13.19 -8.16 5.11
C THR A 50 -12.64 -6.96 4.35
N LEU A 51 -13.40 -6.44 3.39
CA LEU A 51 -13.00 -5.22 2.67
C LEU A 51 -12.71 -4.06 3.64
N LEU A 52 -13.50 -3.92 4.71
CA LEU A 52 -13.30 -2.88 5.72
C LEU A 52 -11.97 -3.04 6.47
N GLU A 53 -11.59 -4.26 6.82
CA GLU A 53 -10.30 -4.55 7.47
C GLU A 53 -9.14 -4.29 6.53
N ALA A 54 -9.25 -4.72 5.27
CA ALA A 54 -8.25 -4.45 4.26
C ALA A 54 -8.07 -2.94 3.98
N GLU A 55 -9.16 -2.17 3.94
CA GLU A 55 -9.09 -0.71 3.82
C GLU A 55 -8.40 -0.07 5.03
N ARG A 56 -8.68 -0.55 6.25
CA ARG A 56 -8.00 -0.06 7.46
C ARG A 56 -6.52 -0.40 7.47
N GLU A 57 -6.14 -1.63 7.15
CA GLU A 57 -4.73 -2.03 7.06
C GLU A 57 -3.99 -1.22 6.00
N LEU A 58 -4.66 -0.92 4.88
CA LEU A 58 -4.11 -0.06 3.85
C LEU A 58 -3.92 1.38 4.37
N ASP A 59 -4.92 1.96 5.03
CA ASP A 59 -4.80 3.31 5.63
C ASP A 59 -3.72 3.40 6.70
N ASP A 60 -3.59 2.39 7.56
CA ASP A 60 -2.55 2.32 8.57
C ASP A 60 -1.16 2.24 7.95
N TRP A 61 -1.01 1.43 6.88
CA TRP A 61 0.23 1.38 6.11
C TRP A 61 0.55 2.72 5.46
N LEU A 62 -0.44 3.38 4.86
CA LEU A 62 -0.31 4.71 4.25
C LEU A 62 0.12 5.77 5.27
N PHE A 63 -0.42 5.69 6.49
CA PHE A 63 -0.04 6.56 7.60
C PHE A 63 1.41 6.34 8.03
N ALA A 64 1.81 5.08 8.23
CA ALA A 64 3.17 4.71 8.59
C ALA A 64 4.20 5.17 7.56
N GLN A 65 3.90 5.05 6.26
CA GLN A 65 4.76 5.55 5.19
C GLN A 65 4.95 7.08 5.26
N SER A 66 3.89 7.85 5.52
CA SER A 66 4.04 9.30 5.70
C SER A 66 4.86 9.67 6.93
N ALA A 67 4.70 8.94 8.04
CA ALA A 67 5.48 9.18 9.25
C ALA A 67 6.97 8.93 9.01
N ALA A 68 7.31 7.82 8.34
CA ALA A 68 8.69 7.49 7.97
C ALA A 68 9.32 8.55 7.06
N GLN A 69 8.59 9.04 6.05
CA GLN A 69 9.07 10.11 5.18
C GLN A 69 9.27 11.45 5.91
N GLN A 70 8.42 11.76 6.89
CA GLN A 70 8.55 12.99 7.65
C GLN A 70 9.77 12.95 8.58
N LEU A 71 10.03 11.78 9.19
CA LEU A 71 11.23 11.57 10.00
C LEU A 71 12.52 11.68 9.18
N ASP A 72 12.55 11.10 7.98
CA ASP A 72 13.69 11.19 7.06
C ASP A 72 14.03 12.66 6.71
N ARG A 73 13.03 13.49 6.44
CA ARG A 73 13.22 14.93 6.18
C ARG A 73 13.73 15.73 7.38
N LEU A 74 13.50 15.25 8.60
CA LEU A 74 13.95 15.93 9.82
C LEU A 74 15.37 15.48 10.23
N ALA A 75 15.84 14.35 9.70
CA ALA A 75 17.14 13.76 10.00
C ALA A 75 18.24 14.13 8.99
N GLY A 76 17.89 14.78 7.86
CA GLY A 76 18.81 15.30 6.85
C GLY A 76 18.97 16.81 6.94
#